data_AF-A0A2K8WN98-F1
#
_entry.id   AF-A0A2K8WN98-F1
#
_cell.length_a   1.000
_cell.length_b   1.000
_cell.length_c   1.000
_cell.angle_alpha   90.00
_cell.angle_beta   90.00
_cell.angle_gamma   90.00
#
_symmetry.space_group_name_H-M   'P 1'
#
loop_
_entity.id
_entity.type
_entity.pdbx_description
1 polymer ?
#
loop_
_entity_poly.entity_id
_entity_poly.type
_entity_poly.pdbx_seq_one_letter_code
_entity_poly.pdbx_strand_id
1 'polypeptide(L)' 'MERVMIDGVERPINRLQDKEKQRENYSGKKKRHTRKNLAVVSPEKKILQLTPTC' A
#
# COMPACT_ATOMS: atom_id res chain seq x y z
N MET A 1 -8.34 -18.99 19.48
CA MET A 1 -7.40 -18.52 18.43
C MET A 1 -7.87 -17.17 17.95
N GLU A 2 -7.01 -16.17 18.02
CA GLU A 2 -7.29 -14.85 17.44
C GLU A 2 -7.05 -14.91 15.93
N ARG A 3 -8.02 -14.45 15.13
CA ARG A 3 -7.94 -14.49 13.67
C ARG A 3 -7.34 -13.17 13.18
N VAL A 4 -6.28 -13.24 12.39
CA VAL A 4 -5.67 -12.07 11.73
C VAL A 4 -5.74 -12.25 10.23
N MET A 5 -5.98 -11.16 9.51
CA MET A 5 -6.00 -11.13 8.05
C MET A 5 -4.85 -10.26 7.55
N ILE A 6 -4.17 -10.69 6.49
CA ILE A 6 -3.07 -9.95 5.86
C ILE A 6 -3.52 -9.59 4.45
N ASP A 7 -3.50 -8.31 4.12
CA ASP A 7 -3.87 -7.81 2.80
C ASP A 7 -2.85 -6.80 2.25
N GLY A 8 -2.71 -6.79 0.93
CA GLY A 8 -1.88 -5.84 0.20
C GLY A 8 -2.67 -4.60 -0.16
N VAL A 9 -2.37 -3.48 0.49
CA VAL A 9 -3.07 -2.20 0.27
C VAL A 9 -2.23 -1.26 -0.59
N GLU A 10 -2.90 -0.53 -1.48
CA GLU A 10 -2.27 0.54 -2.29
C GLU A 10 -2.59 1.91 -1.70
N ARG A 11 -1.56 2.71 -1.41
CA ARG A 11 -1.67 4.10 -0.94
C ARG A 11 -1.29 5.08 -2.04
N PRO A 12 -2.15 6.07 -2.38
CA PRO A 12 -1.78 7.11 -3.32
C PRO A 12 -0.65 7.97 -2.76
N ILE A 13 0.29 8.36 -3.63
CA ILE A 13 1.39 9.26 -3.30
C ILE A 13 1.46 10.41 -4.32
N ASN A 14 2.13 11.48 -3.93
CA ASN A 14 2.47 12.54 -4.88
C ASN A 14 3.43 12.01 -5.95
N ARG A 15 3.30 12.54 -7.17
CA ARG A 15 4.23 12.22 -8.26
C ARG A 15 5.63 12.72 -7.88
N LEU A 16 6.55 11.79 -7.74
CA LEU A 16 7.98 12.08 -7.51
C LEU A 16 8.55 12.80 -8.74
N GLN A 17 9.58 13.64 -8.59
CA GLN A 17 10.21 14.33 -9.73
C GLN A 17 11.17 13.43 -10.52
N ASP A 18 11.80 12.48 -9.84
CA ASP A 18 12.68 11.47 -10.42
C ASP A 18 11.92 10.57 -11.40
N LYS A 19 12.38 10.49 -12.66
CA LYS A 19 11.69 9.77 -13.74
C LYS A 19 11.65 8.26 -13.51
N GLU A 20 12.70 7.67 -12.95
CA GLU A 20 12.73 6.23 -12.67
C GLU A 20 11.73 5.91 -11.55
N LYS A 21 11.76 6.69 -10.47
CA LYS A 21 10.78 6.52 -9.37
C LYS A 21 9.35 6.78 -9.82
N GLN A 22 9.10 7.69 -10.76
CA GLN A 22 7.76 7.87 -11.33
C GLN A 22 7.24 6.61 -11.99
N ARG A 23 8.07 5.94 -12.80
CA ARG A 23 7.70 4.72 -13.51
C ARG A 23 7.46 3.57 -12.54
N GLU A 24 8.34 3.40 -11.56
CA GLU A 24 8.21 2.38 -10.52
C GLU A 24 6.91 2.51 -9.71
N ASN A 25 6.54 3.74 -9.35
CA ASN A 25 5.37 3.99 -8.52
C ASN A 25 4.07 4.16 -9.32
N TYR A 26 4.09 4.16 -10.66
CA TYR A 26 2.88 4.36 -11.45
C TYR A 26 2.02 3.09 -11.50
N SER A 27 0.85 3.12 -10.87
CA SER A 27 -0.13 2.04 -10.96
C SER A 27 -0.96 2.19 -12.23
N GLY A 28 -0.67 1.35 -13.24
CA GLY A 28 -1.43 1.32 -14.50
C GLY A 28 -2.91 1.02 -14.31
N LYS A 29 -3.27 0.18 -13.32
CA LYS A 29 -4.65 -0.17 -13.00
C LYS A 29 -5.42 1.01 -12.39
N LYS A 30 -4.80 1.74 -11.45
CA LYS A 30 -5.44 2.89 -10.78
C LYS A 30 -5.19 4.22 -11.50
N LYS A 31 -4.38 4.23 -12.56
CA LYS A 31 -3.96 5.40 -13.35
C LYS A 31 -3.37 6.52 -12.49
N ARG A 32 -2.64 6.18 -11.43
CA ARG A 32 -2.03 7.14 -10.49
C ARG A 32 -0.80 6.56 -9.81
N HIS A 33 0.03 7.40 -9.21
CA HIS A 33 1.18 6.92 -8.44
C HIS A 33 0.72 6.37 -7.09
N THR A 34 1.08 5.12 -6.81
CA THR A 34 0.77 4.44 -5.55
C THR A 34 1.97 3.69 -5.01
N ARG A 35 2.02 3.51 -3.70
CA ARG A 35 2.91 2.58 -3.01
C ARG A 35 2.11 1.45 -2.38
N LYS A 36 2.73 0.28 -2.28
CA LYS A 36 2.11 -0.89 -1.66
C LYS A 36 2.56 -1.04 -0.22
N ASN A 37 1.63 -1.43 0.64
CA ASN A 37 1.90 -1.82 2.01
C ASN A 37 1.24 -3.17 2.28
N LEU A 38 1.78 -3.90 3.25
CA LEU A 38 1.06 -5.01 3.86
C LEU A 38 0.36 -4.48 5.12
N ALA A 39 -0.93 -4.70 5.20
CA ALA A 39 -1.75 -4.39 6.36
C ALA A 39 -2.15 -5.70 7.05
N VAL A 40 -1.92 -5.76 8.36
CA VAL A 40 -2.48 -6.81 9.22
C VAL A 40 -3.72 -6.21 9.89
N VAL A 41 -4.86 -6.86 9.73
CA VAL A 41 -6.15 -6.36 10.20
C VAL A 41 -6.89 -7.40 11.03
N SER A 42 -7.63 -6.91 12.02
CA SER A 42 -8.51 -7.74 12.86
C SER A 42 -9.89 -7.92 12.21
N PRO A 43 -10.68 -8.92 12.63
CA PRO A 43 -12.05 -9.11 12.16
C PRO A 43 -12.96 -7.92 12.47
N GLU A 44 -12.66 -7.15 13.51
CA GLU A 44 -13.37 -5.92 13.93
C GLU A 44 -12.95 -4.69 13.11
N LYS A 45 -12.31 -4.90 11.95
CA LYS A 45 -11.87 -3.85 11.01
C LYS A 45 -10.83 -2.90 11.60
N LYS A 46 -10.04 -3.35 12.58
CA LYS A 46 -8.92 -2.58 13.14
C LYS A 46 -7.64 -2.88 12.39
N ILE A 47 -6.83 -1.86 12.13
CA ILE A 47 -5.48 -2.03 11.62
C ILE A 47 -4.58 -2.35 12.82
N LEU A 48 -3.99 -3.54 12.81
CA LEU A 48 -3.08 -4.01 13.85
C LEU A 48 -1.63 -3.63 13.53
N GLN A 49 -1.25 -3.74 12.25
CA GLN A 49 0.09 -3.40 11.77
C GLN A 49 0.01 -2.88 10.33
N LEU A 50 0.83 -1.88 10.02
CA LEU A 50 1.09 -1.45 8.65
C LEU A 50 2.60 -1.48 8.42
N THR A 51 3.06 -2.17 7.37
CA THR A 51 4.49 -2.19 7.03
C THR A 51 4.92 -0.85 6.45
N PRO A 52 6.21 -0.48 6.52
CA PRO A 52 6.76 0.62 5.74
C PRO A 52 6.43 0.46 4.24
N THR A 53 6.28 1.59 3.54
CA THR A 53 6.14 1.58 2.09
C THR A 53 7.49 1.26 1.44
N CYS A 54 7.52 0.33 0.50
CA CYS A 54 8.63 0.20 -0.44
C CYS A 54 8.70 1.39 -1.42
#